data_AF-M1C432-F1
#
_entry.id   AF-M1C432-F1
#
_cell.length_a   1.000
_cell.length_b   1.000
_cell.length_c   1.000
_cell.angle_alpha   90.00
_cell.angle_beta   90.00
_cell.angle_gamma   90.00
#
_symmetry.space_group_name_H-M   'P 1'
#
loop_
_entity.id
_entity.type
_entity.pdbx_description
1 polymer ?
#
loop_
_entity_poly.entity_id
_entity_poly.type
_entity_poly.pdbx_seq_one_letter_code
_entity_poly.pdbx_strand_id
1 'polypeptide(L)'
;MAFLTEDERKHNTNKKLYDALMKQENTEVLRLCRGLESGPLHILTVHDDTVLHVAAYSKQTDLVLCLLKELEMRLPEFPVDGLKHRNDMGNTILHEIATFDRVDSAAKIILDREPDLLGMRNKSGETALFRAVRYGKTVMFDFLDQQVNQFFSVYEREACYYKLRGATILHAAVRSEHFGLALSIAKKYEYLVNERDADGMTALQLLACNRQAFGSGEKYGYIKRSIYTRLSTEPKATEKEGKSPHHQVIVIPQVGSGEGGVYAGKTHIPYIRTLEHHLLLLGFLIE
;
A
#
# COMPACT_ATOMS: atom_id res chain seq x y z
N MET A 1 -8.47 -50.70 -11.38
CA MET A 1 -8.21 -49.27 -11.52
C MET A 1 -7.76 -48.76 -10.17
N ALA A 2 -6.57 -48.19 -10.05
CA ALA A 2 -6.13 -47.57 -8.80
C ALA A 2 -6.89 -46.24 -8.64
N PHE A 3 -7.63 -46.10 -7.53
CA PHE A 3 -8.26 -44.83 -7.18
C PHE A 3 -7.16 -43.89 -6.68
N LEU A 4 -7.06 -42.69 -7.27
CA LEU A 4 -6.15 -41.66 -6.80
C LEU A 4 -6.53 -41.25 -5.37
N THR A 5 -5.53 -41.04 -4.54
CA THR A 5 -5.72 -40.43 -3.22
C THR A 5 -6.23 -38.99 -3.39
N GLU A 6 -6.87 -38.46 -2.34
CA GLU A 6 -7.39 -37.10 -2.36
C GLU A 6 -6.29 -36.05 -2.59
N ASP A 7 -5.10 -36.27 -2.01
CA ASP A 7 -3.92 -35.43 -2.21
C ASP A 7 -3.37 -35.50 -3.63
N GLU A 8 -3.31 -36.69 -4.24
CA GLU A 8 -2.88 -36.84 -5.65
C GLU A 8 -3.86 -36.15 -6.61
N ARG A 9 -5.17 -36.25 -6.32
CA ARG A 9 -6.22 -35.57 -7.11
C ARG A 9 -6.12 -34.06 -6.99
N LYS A 10 -5.87 -33.54 -5.78
CA LYS A 10 -5.65 -32.11 -5.54
C LYS A 10 -4.39 -31.63 -6.26
N HIS A 11 -3.28 -32.35 -6.11
CA HIS A 11 -2.01 -32.02 -6.77
C HIS A 11 -2.14 -31.98 -8.30
N ASN A 12 -2.81 -32.96 -8.91
CA ASN A 12 -3.04 -32.99 -10.36
C ASN A 12 -3.93 -31.83 -10.83
N THR A 13 -4.96 -31.47 -10.05
CA THR A 13 -5.81 -30.32 -10.36
C THR A 13 -5.06 -29.01 -10.28
N ASN A 14 -4.26 -28.80 -9.22
CA ASN A 14 -3.43 -27.61 -9.07
C ASN A 14 -2.41 -27.48 -10.20
N LYS A 15 -1.78 -28.59 -10.60
CA LYS A 15 -0.87 -28.61 -11.75
C LYS A 15 -1.57 -28.14 -13.03
N LYS A 16 -2.75 -28.68 -13.35
CA LYS A 16 -3.52 -28.28 -14.53
C LYS A 16 -3.94 -26.80 -14.50
N LEU A 17 -4.42 -26.32 -13.36
CA LEU A 17 -4.79 -24.91 -13.18
C LEU A 17 -3.59 -23.99 -13.38
N TYR A 18 -2.46 -24.34 -12.76
CA TYR A 18 -1.23 -23.57 -12.89
C TYR A 18 -0.73 -23.55 -14.33
N ASP A 19 -0.70 -24.71 -15.01
CA ASP A 19 -0.31 -24.80 -16.42
C ASP A 19 -1.21 -23.93 -17.32
N ALA A 20 -2.54 -23.96 -17.10
CA ALA A 20 -3.50 -23.14 -17.85
C ALA A 20 -3.31 -21.63 -17.59
N LEU A 21 -3.03 -21.22 -16.34
CA LEU A 21 -2.73 -19.84 -15.99
C LEU A 21 -1.44 -19.33 -16.65
N MET A 22 -0.40 -20.16 -16.67
CA MET A 22 0.89 -19.82 -17.29
C MET A 22 0.80 -19.71 -18.81
N LYS A 23 -0.09 -20.50 -19.44
CA LYS A 23 -0.39 -20.42 -20.87
C LYS A 23 -1.45 -19.37 -21.24
N GLN A 24 -2.03 -18.68 -20.25
CA GLN A 24 -3.12 -17.71 -20.42
C GLN A 24 -4.36 -18.30 -21.13
N GLU A 25 -4.65 -19.58 -20.85
CA GLU A 25 -5.81 -20.29 -21.38
C GLU A 25 -7.06 -19.97 -20.54
N ASN A 26 -7.55 -18.72 -20.63
CA ASN A 26 -8.62 -18.19 -19.77
C ASN A 26 -9.86 -19.10 -19.70
N THR A 27 -10.29 -19.64 -20.85
CA THR A 27 -11.44 -20.56 -20.94
C THR A 27 -11.22 -21.83 -20.14
N GLU A 28 -10.00 -22.38 -20.17
CA GLU A 28 -9.64 -23.58 -19.44
C GLU A 28 -9.55 -23.31 -17.93
N VAL A 29 -8.97 -22.18 -17.53
CA VAL A 29 -8.93 -21.75 -16.13
C VAL A 29 -10.35 -21.64 -15.57
N LEU A 30 -11.27 -20.98 -16.28
CA LEU A 30 -12.67 -20.84 -15.86
C LEU A 30 -13.37 -22.21 -15.79
N ARG A 31 -13.14 -23.09 -16.77
CA ARG A 31 -13.71 -24.45 -16.78
C ARG A 31 -13.24 -25.26 -15.56
N LEU A 32 -11.95 -25.21 -15.23
CA LEU A 32 -11.38 -25.89 -14.08
C LEU A 32 -11.92 -25.30 -12.77
N CYS A 33 -12.02 -23.97 -12.66
CA CYS A 33 -12.60 -23.31 -11.48
C CYS A 33 -14.06 -23.71 -11.24
N ARG A 34 -14.87 -23.86 -12.28
CA ARG A 34 -16.28 -24.29 -12.13
C ARG A 34 -16.42 -25.69 -11.55
N GLY A 35 -15.41 -26.54 -11.72
CA GLY A 35 -15.35 -27.88 -11.14
C GLY A 35 -14.92 -27.91 -9.67
N LEU A 36 -14.54 -26.76 -9.10
CA LEU A 36 -14.10 -26.64 -7.70
C LEU A 36 -15.18 -26.01 -6.84
N GLU A 37 -15.29 -26.47 -5.60
CA GLU A 37 -16.20 -25.93 -4.60
C GLU A 37 -15.86 -24.47 -4.26
N SER A 38 -14.58 -24.20 -3.97
CA SER A 38 -14.05 -22.86 -3.72
C SER A 38 -13.92 -21.99 -4.98
N GLY A 39 -14.19 -22.55 -6.16
CA GLY A 39 -14.10 -21.83 -7.43
C GLY A 39 -12.77 -21.07 -7.62
N PRO A 40 -12.82 -19.81 -8.07
CA PRO A 40 -11.65 -18.93 -8.19
C PRO A 40 -10.89 -18.63 -6.88
N LEU A 41 -11.47 -18.92 -5.71
CA LEU A 41 -10.83 -18.76 -4.40
C LEU A 41 -10.06 -20.02 -3.98
N HIS A 42 -9.96 -21.02 -4.85
CA HIS A 42 -9.16 -22.21 -4.60
C HIS A 42 -7.69 -21.89 -4.39
N ILE A 43 -7.12 -22.37 -3.27
CA ILE A 43 -5.69 -22.28 -2.97
C ILE A 43 -4.90 -23.15 -3.95
N LEU A 44 -4.08 -22.50 -4.76
CA LEU A 44 -3.38 -23.08 -5.89
C LEU A 44 -1.91 -23.36 -5.58
N THR A 45 -1.23 -22.41 -4.95
CA THR A 45 0.23 -22.46 -4.74
C THR A 45 0.58 -22.89 -3.32
N VAL A 46 1.86 -23.24 -3.12
CA VAL A 46 2.42 -23.49 -1.77
C VAL A 46 2.51 -22.22 -0.91
N HIS A 47 2.25 -21.05 -1.49
CA HIS A 47 2.27 -19.75 -0.81
C HIS A 47 0.87 -19.27 -0.43
N ASP A 48 -0.09 -20.18 -0.39
CA ASP A 48 -1.51 -19.88 -0.15
C ASP A 48 -2.11 -18.88 -1.15
N ASP A 49 -1.54 -18.75 -2.36
CA ASP A 49 -2.17 -17.95 -3.41
C ASP A 49 -3.36 -18.71 -3.97
N THR A 50 -4.50 -18.02 -4.05
CA THR A 50 -5.64 -18.54 -4.79
C THR A 50 -5.44 -18.40 -6.30
N VAL A 51 -6.28 -19.06 -7.10
CA VAL A 51 -6.31 -18.85 -8.56
C VAL A 51 -6.44 -17.35 -8.89
N LEU A 52 -7.29 -16.63 -8.14
CA LEU A 52 -7.48 -15.19 -8.31
C LEU A 52 -6.22 -14.38 -7.97
N HIS A 53 -5.48 -14.75 -6.92
CA HIS A 53 -4.19 -14.12 -6.60
C HIS A 53 -3.18 -14.30 -7.74
N VAL A 54 -3.04 -15.53 -8.26
CA VAL A 54 -2.09 -15.80 -9.36
C VAL A 54 -2.48 -15.04 -10.63
N ALA A 55 -3.77 -15.01 -10.99
CA ALA A 55 -4.25 -14.22 -12.13
C ALA A 55 -3.95 -12.71 -11.97
N ALA A 56 -4.16 -12.16 -10.76
CA ALA A 56 -3.85 -10.77 -10.46
C ALA A 56 -2.34 -10.49 -10.48
N TYR A 57 -1.53 -11.35 -9.89
CA TYR A 57 -0.07 -11.23 -9.90
C TYR A 57 0.49 -11.25 -11.33
N SER A 58 -0.05 -12.11 -12.20
CA SER A 58 0.26 -12.15 -13.63
C SER A 58 -0.36 -11.01 -14.45
N LYS A 59 -1.08 -10.07 -13.82
CA LYS A 59 -1.73 -8.92 -14.45
C LYS A 59 -2.71 -9.29 -15.58
N GLN A 60 -3.36 -10.44 -15.45
CA GLN A 60 -4.36 -10.92 -16.41
C GLN A 60 -5.72 -10.26 -16.13
N THR A 61 -5.85 -8.96 -16.40
CA THR A 61 -7.02 -8.13 -16.07
C THR A 61 -8.35 -8.75 -16.50
N ASP A 62 -8.45 -9.22 -17.74
CA ASP A 62 -9.68 -9.82 -18.27
C ASP A 62 -10.05 -11.10 -17.53
N LEU A 63 -9.04 -11.93 -17.21
CA LEU A 63 -9.24 -13.15 -16.45
C LEU A 63 -9.69 -12.83 -15.01
N VAL A 64 -9.08 -11.85 -14.34
CA VAL A 64 -9.50 -11.41 -13.00
C VAL A 64 -10.97 -10.99 -13.01
N LEU A 65 -11.40 -10.20 -14.00
CA LEU A 65 -12.80 -9.79 -14.14
C LEU A 65 -13.73 -10.98 -14.41
N CYS A 66 -13.34 -11.91 -15.27
CA CYS A 66 -14.11 -13.12 -15.52
C CYS A 66 -14.24 -13.99 -14.26
N LEU A 67 -13.16 -14.17 -13.51
CA LEU A 67 -13.15 -14.95 -12.26
C LEU A 67 -14.04 -14.30 -11.19
N LEU A 68 -14.01 -12.97 -11.05
CA LEU A 68 -14.90 -12.24 -10.13
C LEU A 68 -16.37 -12.41 -10.54
N LYS A 69 -16.70 -12.31 -11.82
CA LYS A 69 -18.06 -12.56 -12.32
C LYS A 69 -18.52 -14.00 -12.06
N GLU A 70 -17.64 -14.98 -12.24
CA GLU A 70 -17.96 -16.37 -11.90
C GLU A 70 -18.24 -16.55 -10.40
N LEU A 71 -17.52 -15.85 -9.52
CA LEU A 71 -17.82 -15.85 -8.08
C LEU A 71 -19.19 -15.24 -7.79
N GLU A 72 -19.52 -14.10 -8.40
CA GLU A 72 -20.82 -13.44 -8.23
C GLU A 72 -22.00 -14.29 -8.71
N MET A 73 -21.83 -15.05 -9.80
CA MET A 73 -22.88 -15.91 -10.35
C MET A 73 -23.09 -17.19 -9.53
N ARG A 74 -22.02 -17.77 -8.98
CA ARG A 74 -22.07 -19.11 -8.35
C ARG A 74 -22.47 -19.11 -6.89
N LEU A 75 -22.26 -18.01 -6.18
CA LEU A 75 -22.36 -17.97 -4.72
C LEU A 75 -23.40 -16.92 -4.33
N PRO A 76 -24.69 -17.33 -4.13
CA PRO A 76 -25.75 -16.42 -3.69
C PRO A 76 -25.37 -15.73 -2.36
N GLU A 77 -24.68 -16.48 -1.50
CA GLU A 77 -23.91 -15.98 -0.36
C GLU A 77 -22.44 -15.96 -0.79
N PHE A 78 -22.04 -14.88 -1.44
CA PHE A 78 -20.66 -14.60 -1.81
C PHE A 78 -19.79 -14.75 -0.55
N PRO A 79 -18.87 -15.73 -0.45
CA PRO A 79 -18.15 -16.00 0.78
C PRO A 79 -17.16 -14.87 1.02
N VAL A 80 -17.63 -13.86 1.73
CA VAL A 80 -16.91 -12.67 2.16
C VAL A 80 -15.55 -13.04 2.76
N ASP A 81 -15.53 -14.09 3.59
CA ASP A 81 -14.32 -14.60 4.23
C ASP A 81 -13.26 -15.05 3.22
N GLY A 82 -13.69 -15.54 2.05
CA GLY A 82 -12.81 -15.97 0.99
C GLY A 82 -12.09 -14.81 0.29
N LEU A 83 -12.71 -13.62 0.18
CA LEU A 83 -12.00 -12.41 -0.28
C LEU A 83 -11.04 -11.86 0.78
N LYS A 84 -11.34 -12.09 2.06
CA LYS A 84 -10.43 -11.76 3.18
C LYS A 84 -9.26 -12.75 3.29
N HIS A 85 -9.24 -13.82 2.49
CA HIS A 85 -8.10 -14.75 2.43
C HIS A 85 -6.80 -13.99 2.16
N ARG A 86 -5.75 -14.42 2.85
CA ARG A 86 -4.43 -13.82 2.77
C ARG A 86 -3.43 -14.89 2.38
N ASN A 87 -2.64 -14.62 1.35
CA ASN A 87 -1.52 -15.48 1.01
C ASN A 87 -0.41 -15.40 2.06
N ASP A 88 0.68 -16.13 1.84
CA ASP A 88 1.84 -16.18 2.74
C ASP A 88 2.49 -14.82 3.00
N MET A 89 2.31 -13.83 2.13
CA MET A 89 2.81 -12.47 2.34
C MET A 89 1.82 -11.60 3.12
N GLY A 90 0.66 -12.16 3.47
CA GLY A 90 -0.46 -11.46 4.07
C GLY A 90 -1.25 -10.62 3.08
N ASN A 91 -1.00 -10.75 1.77
CA ASN A 91 -1.72 -9.97 0.76
C ASN A 91 -3.10 -10.59 0.57
N THR A 92 -4.12 -9.74 0.59
CA THR A 92 -5.46 -10.07 0.05
C THR A 92 -5.47 -9.83 -1.46
N ILE A 93 -6.54 -10.21 -2.13
CA ILE A 93 -6.68 -9.92 -3.57
C ILE A 93 -6.57 -8.42 -3.88
N LEU A 94 -7.08 -7.56 -2.99
CA LEU A 94 -7.02 -6.11 -3.15
C LEU A 94 -5.56 -5.60 -3.15
N HIS A 95 -4.68 -6.22 -2.35
CA HIS A 95 -3.25 -5.87 -2.34
C HIS A 95 -2.57 -6.22 -3.66
N GLU A 96 -2.93 -7.35 -4.29
CA GLU A 96 -2.32 -7.77 -5.55
C GLU A 96 -2.77 -6.87 -6.71
N ILE A 97 -4.08 -6.64 -6.86
CA ILE A 97 -4.60 -5.76 -7.93
C ILE A 97 -4.20 -4.29 -7.75
N ALA A 98 -3.92 -3.85 -6.52
CA ALA A 98 -3.43 -2.50 -6.27
C ALA A 98 -2.08 -2.19 -6.97
N THR A 99 -1.36 -3.20 -7.46
CA THR A 99 -0.03 -3.04 -8.07
C THR A 99 -0.04 -2.73 -9.56
N PHE A 100 -1.20 -2.57 -10.19
CA PHE A 100 -1.32 -2.18 -11.60
C PHE A 100 -2.59 -1.36 -11.87
N ASP A 101 -2.51 -0.47 -12.86
CA ASP A 101 -3.66 0.28 -13.34
C ASP A 101 -4.50 -0.59 -14.31
N ARG A 102 -5.72 -0.16 -14.63
CA ARG A 102 -6.73 -0.87 -15.49
C ARG A 102 -7.49 -2.02 -14.82
N VAL A 103 -7.45 -2.12 -13.50
CA VAL A 103 -8.25 -3.09 -12.71
C VAL A 103 -9.11 -2.40 -11.64
N ASP A 104 -9.37 -1.11 -11.79
CA ASP A 104 -10.26 -0.32 -10.95
C ASP A 104 -11.69 -0.89 -10.93
N SER A 105 -12.18 -1.39 -12.07
CA SER A 105 -13.47 -2.10 -12.12
C SER A 105 -13.48 -3.40 -11.30
N ALA A 106 -12.38 -4.16 -11.30
CA ALA A 106 -12.24 -5.35 -10.45
C ALA A 106 -12.16 -4.96 -8.97
N ALA A 107 -11.40 -3.91 -8.63
CA ALA A 107 -11.32 -3.37 -7.29
C ALA A 107 -12.69 -2.89 -6.80
N LYS A 108 -13.49 -2.26 -7.66
CA LYS A 108 -14.87 -1.86 -7.36
C LYS A 108 -15.76 -3.06 -7.03
N ILE A 109 -15.74 -4.11 -7.84
CA ILE A 109 -16.52 -5.34 -7.57
C ILE A 109 -16.12 -5.93 -6.20
N ILE A 110 -14.82 -5.98 -5.91
CA ILE A 110 -14.29 -6.49 -4.65
C ILE A 110 -14.77 -5.65 -3.46
N LEU A 111 -14.71 -4.31 -3.57
CA LEU A 111 -15.04 -3.39 -2.47
C LEU A 111 -16.53 -3.17 -2.26
N ASP A 112 -17.34 -3.24 -3.34
CA ASP A 112 -18.80 -3.21 -3.24
C ASP A 112 -19.31 -4.43 -2.44
N ARG A 113 -18.53 -5.52 -2.38
CA ARG A 113 -18.81 -6.71 -1.56
C ARG A 113 -18.14 -6.67 -0.20
N GLU A 114 -16.88 -6.27 -0.14
CA GLU A 114 -16.08 -6.37 1.09
C GLU A 114 -15.17 -5.14 1.31
N PRO A 115 -15.71 -4.06 1.89
CA PRO A 115 -14.98 -2.81 2.09
C PRO A 115 -13.88 -2.90 3.15
N ASP A 116 -13.93 -3.84 4.11
CA ASP A 116 -12.91 -3.94 5.17
C ASP A 116 -11.51 -4.22 4.62
N LEU A 117 -11.42 -4.75 3.38
CA LEU A 117 -10.15 -4.98 2.69
C LEU A 117 -9.32 -3.70 2.55
N LEU A 118 -9.94 -2.51 2.55
CA LEU A 118 -9.25 -1.22 2.53
C LEU A 118 -8.33 -1.03 3.74
N GLY A 119 -8.77 -1.49 4.92
CA GLY A 119 -8.06 -1.35 6.19
C GLY A 119 -7.13 -2.52 6.51
N MET A 120 -7.25 -3.64 5.80
CA MET A 120 -6.39 -4.80 6.02
C MET A 120 -4.94 -4.51 5.65
N ARG A 121 -4.01 -4.96 6.50
CA ARG A 121 -2.57 -4.77 6.30
C ARG A 121 -1.87 -6.09 6.04
N ASN A 122 -1.01 -6.18 5.04
CA ASN A 122 -0.18 -7.38 4.79
C ASN A 122 0.91 -7.59 5.86
N LYS A 123 1.76 -8.64 5.74
CA LYS A 123 2.85 -8.90 6.71
C LYS A 123 3.90 -7.79 6.76
N SER A 124 4.01 -7.00 5.69
CA SER A 124 4.84 -5.79 5.68
C SER A 124 4.18 -4.62 6.42
N GLY A 125 2.89 -4.71 6.75
CA GLY A 125 2.11 -3.65 7.39
C GLY A 125 1.49 -2.66 6.40
N GLU A 126 1.50 -2.96 5.10
CA GLU A 126 0.96 -2.12 4.03
C GLU A 126 -0.52 -2.40 3.82
N THR A 127 -1.33 -1.37 3.60
CA THR A 127 -2.68 -1.50 3.02
C THR A 127 -2.59 -1.62 1.49
N ALA A 128 -3.71 -1.95 0.83
CA ALA A 128 -3.78 -1.91 -0.63
C ALA A 128 -3.47 -0.51 -1.20
N LEU A 129 -3.99 0.56 -0.57
CA LEU A 129 -3.69 1.95 -0.95
C LEU A 129 -2.19 2.24 -0.89
N PHE A 130 -1.53 1.81 0.19
CA PHE A 130 -0.09 1.98 0.34
C PHE A 130 0.68 1.23 -0.77
N ARG A 131 0.25 0.01 -1.13
CA ARG A 131 0.84 -0.72 -2.26
C ARG A 131 0.67 0.02 -3.58
N ALA A 132 -0.51 0.57 -3.87
CA ALA A 132 -0.71 1.36 -5.10
C ALA A 132 0.31 2.49 -5.22
N VAL A 133 0.59 3.19 -4.12
CA VAL A 133 1.61 4.24 -4.07
C VAL A 133 3.02 3.69 -4.24
N ARG A 134 3.36 2.59 -3.54
CA ARG A 134 4.68 1.96 -3.65
C ARG A 134 5.03 1.49 -5.07
N TYR A 135 4.02 1.12 -5.87
CA TYR A 135 4.17 0.72 -7.28
C TYR A 135 3.84 1.83 -8.29
N GLY A 136 3.54 3.05 -7.83
CA GLY A 136 3.33 4.22 -8.69
C GLY A 136 2.08 4.13 -9.54
N LYS A 137 1.02 3.52 -9.01
CA LYS A 137 -0.27 3.31 -9.69
C LYS A 137 -1.21 4.44 -9.35
N THR A 138 -1.04 5.56 -10.04
CA THR A 138 -1.76 6.81 -9.76
C THR A 138 -3.27 6.64 -9.91
N VAL A 139 -3.73 5.98 -10.98
CA VAL A 139 -5.18 5.78 -11.21
C VAL A 139 -5.77 4.90 -10.11
N MET A 140 -5.09 3.81 -9.76
CA MET A 140 -5.51 2.95 -8.65
C MET A 140 -5.44 3.66 -7.30
N PHE A 141 -4.43 4.50 -7.05
CA PHE A 141 -4.33 5.30 -5.85
C PHE A 141 -5.54 6.25 -5.72
N ASP A 142 -5.86 6.99 -6.77
CA ASP A 142 -6.99 7.93 -6.74
C ASP A 142 -8.32 7.19 -6.52
N PHE A 143 -8.50 6.03 -7.15
CA PHE A 143 -9.66 5.17 -6.93
C PHE A 143 -9.74 4.69 -5.48
N LEU A 144 -8.70 4.04 -4.96
CA LEU A 144 -8.69 3.51 -3.59
C LEU A 144 -8.84 4.62 -2.56
N ASP A 145 -8.23 5.78 -2.78
CA ASP A 145 -8.36 6.93 -1.90
C ASP A 145 -9.80 7.44 -1.84
N GLN A 146 -10.51 7.48 -2.98
CA GLN A 146 -11.95 7.78 -2.99
C GLN A 146 -12.76 6.74 -2.22
N GLN A 147 -12.43 5.44 -2.36
CA GLN A 147 -13.12 4.38 -1.63
C GLN A 147 -12.86 4.46 -0.11
N VAL A 148 -11.63 4.73 0.33
CA VAL A 148 -11.34 5.00 1.74
C VAL A 148 -12.15 6.21 2.22
N ASN A 149 -12.22 7.27 1.42
CA ASN A 149 -12.98 8.47 1.80
C ASN A 149 -14.50 8.21 1.90
N GLN A 150 -15.00 7.23 1.15
CA GLN A 150 -16.41 6.84 1.10
C GLN A 150 -16.80 5.92 2.27
N PHE A 151 -15.98 4.91 2.57
CA PHE A 151 -16.34 3.85 3.52
C PHE A 151 -15.85 4.10 4.94
N PHE A 152 -14.74 4.82 5.12
CA PHE A 152 -14.07 4.96 6.41
C PHE A 152 -14.29 6.34 7.03
N SER A 153 -14.38 6.36 8.36
CA SER A 153 -14.33 7.60 9.14
C SER A 153 -13.00 8.33 8.97
N VAL A 154 -12.94 9.58 9.42
CA VAL A 154 -11.71 10.39 9.35
C VAL A 154 -10.53 9.69 10.04
N TYR A 155 -10.75 9.07 11.20
CA TYR A 155 -9.71 8.36 11.96
C TYR A 155 -9.23 7.09 11.27
N GLU A 156 -10.14 6.30 10.70
CA GLU A 156 -9.79 5.05 9.99
C GLU A 156 -9.06 5.35 8.67
N ARG A 157 -9.48 6.41 7.97
CA ARG A 157 -8.82 6.89 6.75
C ARG A 157 -7.37 7.23 6.99
N GLU A 158 -7.07 7.98 8.06
CA GLU A 158 -5.69 8.35 8.37
C GLU A 158 -4.81 7.11 8.50
N ALA A 159 -5.26 6.08 9.21
CA ALA A 159 -4.52 4.84 9.35
C ALA A 159 -4.15 4.21 7.99
N CYS A 160 -4.99 4.31 6.96
CA CYS A 160 -4.72 3.78 5.62
C CYS A 160 -3.53 4.44 4.91
N TYR A 161 -3.14 5.66 5.31
CA TYR A 161 -2.01 6.41 4.75
C TYR A 161 -0.66 6.08 5.39
N TYR A 162 -0.65 5.28 6.45
CA TYR A 162 0.57 4.83 7.14
C TYR A 162 0.75 3.33 6.95
N LYS A 163 2.01 2.88 6.95
CA LYS A 163 2.37 1.48 7.22
C LYS A 163 2.41 1.24 8.74
N LEU A 164 2.34 -0.02 9.18
CA LEU A 164 2.41 -0.39 10.61
C LEU A 164 3.65 0.15 11.37
N ARG A 165 4.73 0.51 10.65
CA ARG A 165 5.97 1.09 11.22
C ARG A 165 6.10 2.62 11.01
N GLY A 166 5.01 3.32 10.76
CA GLY A 166 4.97 4.79 10.73
C GLY A 166 5.33 5.45 9.40
N ALA A 167 5.96 4.75 8.44
CA ALA A 167 6.19 5.31 7.12
C ALA A 167 4.86 5.65 6.41
N THR A 168 4.73 6.87 5.93
CA THR A 168 3.54 7.34 5.19
C THR A 168 3.59 6.94 3.71
N ILE A 169 2.45 7.05 3.02
CA ILE A 169 2.38 6.92 1.55
C ILE A 169 3.31 7.91 0.84
N LEU A 170 3.55 9.11 1.39
CA LEU A 170 4.48 10.07 0.80
C LEU A 170 5.93 9.58 0.86
N HIS A 171 6.35 8.99 1.99
CA HIS A 171 7.67 8.36 2.09
C HIS A 171 7.81 7.21 1.08
N ALA A 172 6.75 6.42 0.89
CA ALA A 172 6.74 5.33 -0.09
C ALA A 172 6.91 5.86 -1.52
N ALA A 173 6.15 6.89 -1.91
CA ALA A 173 6.21 7.48 -3.24
C ALA A 173 7.62 8.04 -3.56
N VAL A 174 8.24 8.73 -2.60
CA VAL A 174 9.60 9.27 -2.77
C VAL A 174 10.64 8.16 -2.87
N ARG A 175 10.56 7.13 -2.01
CA ARG A 175 11.52 6.02 -2.00
C ARG A 175 11.42 5.15 -3.25
N SER A 176 10.23 5.00 -3.81
CA SER A 176 9.99 4.31 -5.08
C SER A 176 10.15 5.23 -6.30
N GLU A 177 10.60 6.48 -6.11
CA GLU A 177 10.87 7.45 -7.18
C GLU A 177 9.66 7.80 -8.06
N HIS A 178 8.45 7.66 -7.51
CA HIS A 178 7.21 8.07 -8.18
C HIS A 178 6.92 9.55 -7.89
N PHE A 179 7.81 10.45 -8.31
CA PHE A 179 7.80 11.86 -7.90
C PHE A 179 6.53 12.62 -8.30
N GLY A 180 5.93 12.29 -9.46
CA GLY A 180 4.64 12.86 -9.86
C GLY A 180 3.52 12.52 -8.86
N LEU A 181 3.44 11.24 -8.47
CA LEU A 181 2.49 10.78 -7.45
C LEU A 181 2.83 11.36 -6.06
N ALA A 182 4.12 11.44 -5.71
CA ALA A 182 4.58 12.06 -4.48
C ALA A 182 4.14 13.54 -4.37
N LEU A 183 4.23 14.29 -5.47
CA LEU A 183 3.78 15.68 -5.54
C LEU A 183 2.26 15.78 -5.36
N SER A 184 1.49 14.92 -6.04
CA SER A 184 0.03 14.86 -5.88
C SER A 184 -0.37 14.55 -4.43
N ILE A 185 0.31 13.59 -3.80
CA ILE A 185 0.07 13.24 -2.38
C ILE A 185 0.44 14.41 -1.46
N ALA A 186 1.60 15.05 -1.66
CA ALA A 186 2.05 16.17 -0.82
C ALA A 186 1.10 17.37 -0.88
N LYS A 187 0.51 17.64 -2.06
CA LYS A 187 -0.51 18.69 -2.25
C LYS A 187 -1.84 18.33 -1.61
N LYS A 188 -2.27 17.07 -1.75
CA LYS A 188 -3.57 16.60 -1.25
C LYS A 188 -3.57 16.42 0.27
N TYR A 189 -2.46 15.96 0.82
CA TYR A 189 -2.28 15.61 2.23
C TYR A 189 -1.08 16.37 2.81
N GLU A 190 -1.20 17.70 2.88
CA GLU A 190 -0.13 18.60 3.34
C GLU A 190 0.46 18.22 4.71
N TYR A 191 -0.36 17.66 5.60
CA TYR A 191 0.09 17.23 6.93
C TYR A 191 1.13 16.10 6.87
N LEU A 192 1.13 15.26 5.82
CA LEU A 192 2.10 14.17 5.65
C LEU A 192 3.52 14.64 5.32
N VAL A 193 3.72 15.91 4.93
CA VAL A 193 5.01 16.44 4.50
C VAL A 193 6.03 16.46 5.65
N ASN A 194 5.56 16.69 6.88
CA ASN A 194 6.40 16.79 8.08
C ASN A 194 6.43 15.50 8.90
N GLU A 195 5.67 14.49 8.51
CA GLU A 195 5.71 13.17 9.14
C GLU A 195 7.09 12.56 9.01
N ARG A 196 7.48 11.80 10.03
CA ARG A 196 8.78 11.13 10.09
C ARG A 196 8.57 9.63 10.02
N ASP A 197 9.34 8.96 9.18
CA ASP A 197 9.34 7.51 9.13
C ASP A 197 10.11 6.88 10.30
N ALA A 198 10.28 5.56 10.26
CA ALA A 198 10.97 4.81 11.32
C ALA A 198 12.43 5.22 11.52
N ASP A 199 13.08 5.82 10.51
CA ASP A 199 14.44 6.34 10.60
C ASP A 199 14.47 7.81 11.08
N GLY A 200 13.30 8.36 11.44
CA GLY A 200 13.15 9.75 11.84
C GLY A 200 13.25 10.74 10.67
N MET A 201 13.23 10.26 9.42
CA MET A 201 13.38 11.10 8.23
C MET A 201 12.02 11.52 7.68
N THR A 202 11.92 12.77 7.23
CA THR A 202 10.79 13.23 6.42
C THR A 202 10.94 12.80 4.96
N ALA A 203 9.86 12.86 4.18
CA ALA A 203 9.91 12.57 2.75
C ALA A 203 10.91 13.47 1.99
N LEU A 204 11.04 14.75 2.38
CA LEU A 204 12.02 15.67 1.78
C LEU A 204 13.47 15.27 2.12
N GLN A 205 13.71 14.79 3.34
CA GLN A 205 15.03 14.32 3.76
C GLN A 205 15.40 13.02 3.02
N LEU A 206 14.44 12.09 2.88
CA LEU A 206 14.62 10.89 2.05
C LEU A 206 14.97 11.26 0.60
N LEU A 207 14.26 12.24 0.04
CA LEU A 207 14.53 12.72 -1.31
C LEU A 207 15.96 13.25 -1.45
N ALA A 208 16.41 14.06 -0.48
CA ALA A 208 17.76 14.63 -0.46
C ALA A 208 18.87 13.56 -0.35
N CYS A 209 18.57 12.43 0.29
CA CYS A 209 19.46 11.28 0.38
C CYS A 209 19.43 10.38 -0.86
N ASN A 210 18.45 10.53 -1.76
CA ASN A 210 18.38 9.73 -2.97
C ASN A 210 19.44 10.18 -3.98
N ARG A 211 20.49 9.36 -4.13
CA ARG A 211 21.61 9.61 -5.03
C ARG A 211 21.24 9.55 -6.52
N GLN A 212 20.18 8.82 -6.86
CA GLN A 212 19.68 8.67 -8.24
C GLN A 212 18.84 9.87 -8.69
N ALA A 213 18.11 10.50 -7.76
CA ALA A 213 17.36 11.72 -8.04
C ALA A 213 18.25 12.89 -8.52
N PHE A 214 19.55 12.87 -8.20
CA PHE A 214 20.50 13.95 -8.52
C PHE A 214 21.69 13.48 -9.36
N GLY A 215 21.42 12.68 -10.41
CA GLY A 215 22.43 12.08 -11.29
C GLY A 215 23.60 13.02 -11.65
N SER A 216 24.83 12.57 -11.41
CA SER A 216 26.12 13.27 -11.62
C SER A 216 26.34 14.52 -10.74
N GLY A 217 27.08 14.34 -9.65
CA GLY A 217 27.29 15.31 -8.58
C GLY A 217 28.05 16.61 -8.93
N GLU A 218 28.21 16.99 -10.20
CA GLU A 218 28.87 18.24 -10.58
C GLU A 218 27.90 19.43 -10.66
N LYS A 219 26.62 19.22 -11.02
CA LYS A 219 25.58 20.27 -11.05
C LYS A 219 24.81 20.43 -9.74
N TYR A 220 24.76 19.39 -8.90
CA TYR A 220 23.80 19.28 -7.79
C TYR A 220 24.38 19.62 -6.40
N GLY A 221 25.64 20.06 -6.34
CA GLY A 221 26.29 20.50 -5.09
C GLY A 221 25.52 21.61 -4.38
N TYR A 222 24.84 22.49 -5.11
CA TYR A 222 24.06 23.60 -4.56
C TYR A 222 22.73 23.17 -3.95
N ILE A 223 22.03 22.17 -4.52
CA ILE A 223 20.76 21.66 -3.98
C ILE A 223 21.06 20.83 -2.73
N LYS A 224 22.05 19.95 -2.80
CA LYS A 224 22.54 19.21 -1.63
C LYS A 224 22.95 20.18 -0.51
N ARG A 225 23.74 21.22 -0.82
CA ARG A 225 24.14 22.23 0.17
C ARG A 225 22.95 23.05 0.68
N SER A 226 21.99 23.44 -0.15
CA SER A 226 20.82 24.21 0.28
C SER A 226 19.87 23.42 1.18
N ILE A 227 19.70 22.13 0.92
CA ILE A 227 18.92 21.23 1.78
C ILE A 227 19.68 21.02 3.11
N TYR A 228 20.97 20.65 3.08
CA TYR A 228 21.77 20.44 4.29
C TYR A 228 21.95 21.70 5.15
N THR A 229 22.12 22.88 4.56
CA THR A 229 22.26 24.15 5.30
C THR A 229 20.96 24.55 5.99
N ARG A 230 19.79 24.31 5.38
CA ARG A 230 18.49 24.55 6.03
C ARG A 230 18.15 23.49 7.08
N LEU A 231 18.67 22.27 6.92
CA LEU A 231 18.53 21.18 7.90
C LEU A 231 19.46 21.33 9.12
N SER A 232 20.62 21.98 8.97
CA SER A 232 21.62 22.13 10.06
C SER A 232 21.35 23.32 10.98
N THR A 233 20.35 24.16 10.69
CA THR A 233 19.99 25.32 11.51
C THR A 233 18.95 25.01 12.60
N GLU A 234 18.51 23.76 12.73
CA GLU A 234 17.68 23.35 13.86
C GLU A 234 18.57 23.04 15.08
N PRO A 235 18.31 23.64 16.27
CA PRO A 235 19.12 23.38 17.44
C PRO A 235 18.96 21.93 17.87
N LYS A 236 20.09 21.22 17.99
CA LYS A 236 20.14 19.92 18.67
C LYS A 236 19.54 20.10 20.07
N ALA A 237 18.44 19.40 20.35
CA ALA A 237 18.02 19.20 21.73
C ALA A 237 19.21 18.57 22.46
N THR A 238 19.70 19.29 23.46
CA THR A 238 20.88 18.93 24.25
C THR A 238 20.74 17.52 24.80
N GLU A 239 21.68 16.65 24.44
CA GLU A 239 22.02 15.46 25.22
C GLU A 239 22.31 15.90 26.67
N LYS A 240 21.56 15.35 27.62
CA LYS A 240 22.00 15.24 29.00
C LYS A 240 22.30 13.77 29.24
N GLU A 241 23.60 13.45 29.27
CA GLU A 241 24.09 12.20 29.81
C GLU A 241 23.75 12.05 31.31
N GLY A 242 23.45 10.82 31.69
CA GLY A 242 23.89 10.26 32.97
C GLY A 242 22.93 10.39 34.16
N LYS A 243 22.04 9.40 34.32
CA LYS A 243 22.03 8.47 35.47
C LYS A 243 20.83 7.52 35.43
N SER A 244 21.13 6.22 35.32
CA SER A 244 20.32 5.11 35.87
C SER A 244 20.80 4.87 37.32
N PRO A 245 20.13 4.14 38.25
CA PRO A 245 19.00 3.20 38.06
C PRO A 245 17.88 3.25 39.14
N HIS A 246 16.83 2.46 38.86
CA HIS A 246 15.91 1.74 39.78
C HIS A 246 14.41 2.00 39.55
N HIS A 247 13.72 0.90 39.16
CA HIS A 247 12.47 0.41 39.75
C HIS A 247 11.41 1.45 40.13
N GLN A 248 10.33 1.55 39.35
CA GLN A 248 8.99 1.06 39.73
C GLN A 248 7.85 1.71 38.93
N VAL A 249 6.94 0.84 38.51
CA VAL A 249 5.48 0.95 38.60
C VAL A 249 4.77 1.96 37.69
N ILE A 250 4.00 1.34 36.80
CA ILE A 250 2.78 1.80 36.12
C ILE A 250 1.96 2.74 37.01
N VAL A 251 1.72 3.96 36.55
CA VAL A 251 0.55 4.75 36.96
C VAL A 251 -0.02 5.43 35.71
N ILE A 252 -1.22 4.98 35.33
CA ILE A 252 -2.13 5.68 34.44
C ILE A 252 -2.86 6.71 35.31
N PRO A 253 -2.92 8.00 34.95
CA PRO A 253 -3.97 8.88 35.45
C PRO A 253 -5.04 9.09 34.37
N GLN A 254 -6.27 8.75 34.76
CA GLN A 254 -7.51 9.08 34.08
C GLN A 254 -7.77 10.60 34.07
N VAL A 255 -8.39 11.03 32.96
CA VAL A 255 -9.42 12.07 32.79
C VAL A 255 -9.40 13.28 33.72
N GLY A 256 -9.18 14.46 33.12
CA GLY A 256 -9.55 15.76 33.67
C GLY A 256 -10.05 16.67 32.54
N SER A 257 -11.34 16.99 32.58
CA SER A 257 -12.08 17.93 31.74
C SER A 257 -11.55 19.37 31.87
N GLY A 258 -11.55 20.11 30.75
CA GLY A 258 -11.65 21.57 30.79
C GLY A 258 -10.75 22.33 29.83
N GLU A 259 -11.41 23.09 28.95
CA GLU A 259 -10.97 24.39 28.41
C GLU A 259 -10.10 24.42 27.14
N GLY A 260 -10.81 24.65 26.02
CA GLY A 260 -10.55 25.74 25.08
C GLY A 260 -9.10 26.08 24.73
N GLY A 261 -8.52 25.35 23.79
CA GLY A 261 -7.29 25.73 23.09
C GLY A 261 -7.54 25.93 21.60
N VAL A 262 -7.56 27.18 21.16
CA VAL A 262 -7.56 27.60 19.77
C VAL A 262 -6.34 26.97 19.07
N TYR A 263 -6.55 26.09 18.08
CA TYR A 263 -5.50 25.64 17.17
C TYR A 263 -5.07 26.83 16.31
N ALA A 264 -4.09 27.59 16.80
CA ALA A 264 -3.38 28.58 16.01
C ALA A 264 -2.64 27.86 14.88
N GLY A 265 -3.15 28.01 13.65
CA GLY A 265 -2.48 27.56 12.43
C GLY A 265 -1.09 28.17 12.35
N LYS A 266 -0.07 27.36 12.62
CA LYS A 266 1.30 27.70 12.24
C LYS A 266 1.41 27.49 10.74
N THR A 267 1.84 28.51 10.03
CA THR A 267 1.95 28.54 8.58
C THR A 267 3.03 27.55 8.10
N HIS A 268 2.59 26.35 7.71
CA HIS A 268 3.41 25.22 7.17
C HIS A 268 3.87 25.41 5.71
N ILE A 269 3.57 26.57 5.13
CA ILE A 269 3.83 26.97 3.74
C ILE A 269 5.31 26.82 3.28
N PRO A 270 6.36 27.07 4.11
CA PRO A 270 7.74 27.02 3.64
C PRO A 270 8.21 25.62 3.22
N TYR A 271 7.84 24.60 3.98
CA TYR A 271 8.28 23.21 3.74
C TYR A 271 7.57 22.59 2.55
N ILE A 272 6.27 22.85 2.40
CA ILE A 272 5.48 22.42 1.24
C ILE A 272 6.05 23.05 -0.02
N ARG A 273 6.21 24.38 -0.06
CA ARG A 273 6.81 25.07 -1.22
C ARG A 273 8.21 24.55 -1.53
N THR A 274 8.99 24.20 -0.51
CA THR A 274 10.33 23.62 -0.71
C THR A 274 10.22 22.23 -1.32
N LEU A 275 9.43 21.32 -0.74
CA LEU A 275 9.23 19.97 -1.29
C LEU A 275 8.63 20.01 -2.70
N GLU A 276 7.60 20.82 -2.91
CA GLU A 276 6.99 21.07 -4.22
C GLU A 276 8.01 21.57 -5.24
N HIS A 277 8.80 22.60 -4.90
CA HIS A 277 9.83 23.13 -5.80
C HIS A 277 10.88 22.06 -6.14
N HIS A 278 11.30 21.24 -5.18
CA HIS A 278 12.28 20.17 -5.44
C HIS A 278 11.69 19.02 -6.26
N LEU A 279 10.45 18.61 -5.98
CA LEU A 279 9.75 17.59 -6.78
C LEU A 279 9.44 18.08 -8.19
N LEU A 280 9.06 19.36 -8.36
CA LEU A 280 8.87 19.99 -9.68
C LEU A 280 10.19 20.04 -10.44
N LEU A 281 11.29 20.49 -9.81
CA LEU A 281 12.61 20.48 -10.43
C LEU A 281 13.04 19.07 -10.88
N LEU A 282 12.74 18.03 -10.10
CA LEU A 282 13.03 16.65 -10.49
C LEU A 282 12.12 16.18 -11.63
N GLY A 283 10.84 16.55 -11.65
CA GLY A 283 9.92 16.25 -12.74
C GLY A 283 10.37 16.85 -14.08
N PHE A 284 10.83 18.11 -14.08
CA PHE A 284 11.39 18.77 -15.28
C PHE A 284 12.72 18.19 -15.78
N LEU A 285 13.41 17.38 -14.97
CA LEU A 285 14.68 16.76 -15.32
C LEU A 285 14.53 15.31 -15.82
N ILE A 286 13.32 14.73 -15.71
CA ILE A 286 13.02 13.34 -16.06
C ILE A 286 12.19 13.24 -17.36
N GLU A 287 11.62 14.34 -17.86
CA GLU A 287 11.09 14.46 -19.23
C GLU A 287 12.20 14.77 -20.25
#